data_AF-A0A7V5T6T7-F1
#
_entry.id   AF-A0A7V5T6T7-F1
#
_cell.length_a   1.000
_cell.length_b   1.000
_cell.length_c   1.000
_cell.angle_alpha   90.00
_cell.angle_beta   90.00
_cell.angle_gamma   90.00
#
_symmetry.space_group_name_H-M   'P 1'
#
loop_
_entity.id
_entity.type
_entity.pdbx_description
1 polymer ?
#
loop_
_entity_poly.entity_id
_entity_poly.type
_entity_poly.pdbx_seq_one_letter_code
_entity_poly.pdbx_strand_id
1 'polypeptide(L)'
;MTFRNSSWRARLTVLGVFALGVALGALAMDFYQRGVWGRGPAGPPSRGESARERHLQYLVRELKLTSQQTEQVRRILDETRQEFMQLRNEMRPRFEEIRRRSRERLRAVLTPEQQAKFDELMKRMEEERERHRRDGP
;
A
#
# COMPACT_ATOMS: atom_id res chain seq x y z
N MET A 1 34.62 21.89 -48.19
CA MET A 1 34.40 21.24 -46.88
C MET A 1 32.90 21.02 -46.69
N THR A 2 32.47 19.77 -46.70
CA THR A 2 31.08 19.32 -46.86
C THR A 2 30.38 19.13 -45.51
N PHE A 3 29.46 20.03 -45.14
CA PHE A 3 28.50 19.79 -44.07
C PHE A 3 27.16 19.33 -44.66
N ARG A 4 27.00 18.01 -44.83
CA ARG A 4 25.73 17.37 -45.20
C ARG A 4 25.48 16.19 -44.24
N ASN A 5 24.31 16.19 -43.58
CA ASN A 5 23.72 15.11 -42.76
C ASN A 5 24.14 14.94 -41.27
N SER A 6 24.09 16.00 -40.45
CA SER A 6 24.22 15.86 -38.98
C SER A 6 22.89 15.77 -38.22
N SER A 7 21.79 16.34 -38.72
CA SER A 7 20.51 16.39 -37.98
C SER A 7 19.80 15.03 -37.89
N TRP A 8 19.86 14.20 -38.93
CA TRP A 8 19.34 12.84 -38.93
C TRP A 8 20.11 11.94 -37.94
N ARG A 9 21.44 12.06 -37.90
CA ARG A 9 22.29 11.30 -36.98
C ARG A 9 22.03 11.70 -35.53
N ALA A 10 21.86 13.01 -35.28
CA ALA A 10 21.48 13.53 -33.97
C ALA A 10 20.08 13.07 -33.53
N ARG A 11 19.11 13.01 -34.46
CA ARG A 11 17.77 12.46 -34.15
C ARG A 11 17.83 10.98 -33.83
N LEU A 12 18.63 10.20 -34.56
CA LEU A 12 18.80 8.77 -34.30
C LEU A 12 19.48 8.49 -32.97
N THR A 13 20.48 9.29 -32.58
CA THR A 13 21.14 9.14 -31.28
C THR A 13 20.20 9.50 -30.13
N VAL A 14 19.45 10.60 -30.25
CA VAL A 14 18.44 10.99 -29.24
C VAL A 14 17.34 9.93 -29.12
N LEU A 15 16.82 9.42 -30.25
CA LEU A 15 15.83 8.33 -30.24
C LEU A 15 16.41 7.04 -29.64
N GLY A 16 17.67 6.72 -29.92
CA GLY A 16 18.36 5.57 -29.34
C GLY A 16 18.49 5.67 -27.81
N VAL A 17 18.92 6.83 -27.30
CA VAL A 17 19.02 7.07 -25.85
C VAL A 17 17.64 7.03 -25.18
N PHE A 18 16.62 7.61 -25.82
CA PHE A 18 15.25 7.56 -25.32
C PHE A 18 14.69 6.14 -25.28
N ALA A 19 14.89 5.35 -26.34
CA ALA A 19 14.47 3.95 -26.39
C ALA A 19 15.19 3.10 -25.32
N LEU A 20 16.48 3.35 -25.09
CA LEU A 20 17.25 2.69 -24.03
C LEU A 20 16.71 3.05 -22.64
N GLY A 21 16.34 4.31 -22.42
CA GLY A 21 15.70 4.77 -21.18
C GLY A 21 14.34 4.13 -20.93
N VAL A 22 13.50 4.01 -21.98
CA VAL A 22 12.20 3.32 -21.89
C VAL A 22 12.40 1.83 -21.62
N ALA A 23 13.36 1.16 -22.26
CA ALA A 23 13.66 -0.24 -22.03
C ALA A 23 14.16 -0.50 -20.60
N LEU A 24 15.08 0.34 -20.10
CA LEU A 24 15.55 0.28 -18.72
C LEU A 24 14.42 0.55 -17.71
N GLY A 25 13.55 1.51 -17.99
CA GLY A 25 12.35 1.79 -17.18
C GLY A 25 11.37 0.61 -17.14
N ALA A 26 11.12 -0.04 -18.29
CA ALA A 26 10.25 -1.21 -18.38
C ALA A 26 10.83 -2.41 -17.62
N LEU A 27 12.15 -2.65 -17.70
CA LEU A 27 12.83 -3.71 -16.96
C LEU A 27 12.85 -3.45 -15.45
N ALA A 28 13.07 -2.19 -15.03
CA ALA A 28 12.98 -1.81 -13.62
C ALA A 28 11.57 -1.98 -13.07
N MET A 29 10.53 -1.65 -13.86
CA MET A 29 9.13 -1.86 -13.49
C MET A 29 8.79 -3.35 -13.39
N ASP A 30 9.26 -4.18 -14.33
CA ASP A 30 9.07 -5.64 -14.29
C ASP A 30 9.79 -6.28 -13.09
N PHE A 31 11.01 -5.84 -12.76
CA PHE A 31 11.72 -6.28 -11.56
C PHE A 31 11.05 -5.80 -10.27
N TYR A 32 10.51 -4.58 -10.24
CA TYR A 32 9.78 -4.07 -9.07
C TYR A 32 8.46 -4.84 -8.89
N GLN A 33 7.75 -5.13 -9.98
CA GLN A 33 6.55 -5.95 -9.95
C GLN A 33 6.84 -7.41 -9.58
N ARG A 34 7.94 -8.02 -10.05
CA ARG A 34 8.30 -9.40 -9.69
C ARG A 34 8.95 -9.52 -8.30
N GLY A 35 9.70 -8.52 -7.86
CA GLY A 35 10.42 -8.50 -6.58
C GLY A 35 9.60 -7.98 -5.40
N VAL A 36 8.61 -7.13 -5.63
CA VAL A 36 7.73 -6.57 -4.58
C VAL A 36 6.28 -7.08 -4.71
N TRP A 37 5.86 -7.55 -5.89
CA TRP A 37 4.46 -7.94 -6.21
C TRP A 37 4.35 -9.28 -6.97
N GLY A 38 5.17 -10.27 -6.66
CA GLY A 38 5.13 -11.62 -7.24
C GLY A 38 3.90 -12.46 -6.84
N ARG A 39 2.68 -11.93 -7.02
CA ARG A 39 1.44 -12.72 -7.00
C ARG A 39 0.45 -12.11 -7.99
N GLY A 40 0.26 -12.80 -9.11
CA GLY A 40 -0.76 -12.52 -10.12
C GLY A 40 -2.20 -12.64 -9.58
N PRO A 41 -3.21 -12.49 -10.44
CA PRO A 41 -4.60 -12.19 -10.09
C PRO A 41 -5.33 -13.43 -9.54
N ALA A 42 -4.98 -13.84 -8.34
CA ALA A 42 -5.91 -14.45 -7.41
C ALA A 42 -6.24 -13.34 -6.43
N GLY A 43 -7.51 -12.93 -6.36
CA GLY A 43 -7.97 -12.00 -5.32
C GLY A 43 -7.37 -12.44 -3.98
N PRO A 44 -6.89 -11.50 -3.13
CA PRO A 44 -6.23 -11.90 -1.90
C PRO A 44 -7.18 -12.81 -1.13
N PRO A 45 -6.80 -14.06 -0.80
CA PRO A 45 -7.60 -14.85 0.12
C PRO A 45 -7.71 -14.02 1.40
N SER A 46 -8.92 -13.90 1.96
CA SER A 46 -9.22 -13.09 3.14
C SER A 46 -8.05 -13.17 4.14
N ARG A 47 -7.22 -12.13 4.15
CA ARG A 47 -5.84 -12.24 4.69
C ARG A 47 -5.86 -12.52 6.18
N GLY A 48 -6.93 -12.12 6.88
CA GLY A 48 -7.07 -12.32 8.32
C GLY A 48 -7.25 -13.78 8.70
N GLU A 49 -8.14 -14.50 8.04
CA GLU A 49 -8.44 -15.89 8.37
C GLU A 49 -7.31 -16.82 7.89
N SER A 50 -6.77 -16.56 6.70
CA SER A 50 -5.65 -17.36 6.17
C SER A 50 -4.34 -17.10 6.92
N ALA A 51 -4.03 -15.88 7.35
CA ALA A 51 -2.80 -15.60 8.12
C ALA A 51 -2.87 -16.15 9.54
N ARG A 52 -4.05 -16.03 10.17
CA ARG A 52 -4.28 -16.59 11.50
C ARG A 52 -4.19 -18.11 11.48
N GLU A 53 -4.85 -18.75 10.52
CA GLU A 53 -4.81 -20.21 10.40
C GLU A 53 -3.37 -20.69 10.11
N ARG A 54 -2.61 -19.97 9.28
CA ARG A 54 -1.18 -20.26 9.08
C ARG A 54 -0.36 -20.13 10.37
N HIS A 55 -0.65 -19.12 11.19
CA HIS A 55 0.04 -18.93 12.47
C HIS A 55 -0.31 -20.04 13.47
N LEU A 56 -1.59 -20.41 13.56
CA LEU A 56 -2.01 -21.54 14.38
C LEU A 56 -1.35 -22.84 13.91
N GLN A 57 -1.38 -23.14 12.62
CA GLN A 57 -0.73 -24.34 12.05
C GLN A 57 0.77 -24.37 12.31
N TYR A 58 1.44 -23.21 12.24
CA TYR A 58 2.83 -23.07 12.60
C TYR A 58 3.05 -23.46 14.08
N LEU A 59 2.26 -22.91 15.01
CA LEU A 59 2.36 -23.24 16.43
C LEU A 59 2.06 -24.72 16.71
N VAL A 60 1.04 -25.28 16.05
CA VAL A 60 0.70 -26.71 16.15
C VAL A 60 1.90 -27.57 15.75
N ARG A 61 2.55 -27.24 14.63
CA ARG A 61 3.69 -28.01 14.12
C ARG A 61 4.93 -27.88 15.00
N GLU A 62 5.33 -26.65 15.33
CA GLU A 62 6.58 -26.40 16.06
C GLU A 62 6.48 -26.83 17.53
N LEU A 63 5.31 -26.66 18.16
CA LEU A 63 5.09 -27.03 19.57
C LEU A 63 4.46 -28.42 19.73
N LYS A 64 4.17 -29.11 18.63
CA LYS A 64 3.53 -30.44 18.61
C LYS A 64 2.26 -30.50 19.46
N LEU A 65 1.40 -29.51 19.27
CA LEU A 65 0.19 -29.35 20.08
C LEU A 65 -0.76 -30.53 19.88
N THR A 66 -1.37 -30.99 20.96
CA THR A 66 -2.50 -31.93 20.89
C THR A 66 -3.75 -31.25 20.34
N SER A 67 -4.78 -32.01 19.96
CA SER A 67 -6.05 -31.45 19.50
C SER A 67 -6.68 -30.50 20.54
N GLN A 68 -6.63 -30.90 21.81
CA GLN A 68 -7.15 -30.07 22.91
C GLN A 68 -6.38 -28.76 23.06
N GLN A 69 -5.04 -28.80 22.99
CA GLN A 69 -4.21 -27.60 23.05
C GLN A 69 -4.42 -26.70 21.83
N THR A 70 -4.60 -27.29 20.65
CA THR A 70 -4.85 -26.56 19.40
C THR A 70 -6.14 -25.74 19.50
N GLU A 71 -7.21 -26.32 20.06
CA GLU A 71 -8.46 -25.59 20.29
C GLU A 71 -8.29 -24.44 21.29
N GLN A 72 -7.51 -24.65 22.36
CA GLN A 72 -7.24 -23.59 23.34
C GLN A 72 -6.45 -22.44 22.69
N VAL A 73 -5.39 -22.74 21.94
CA VAL A 73 -4.61 -21.72 21.22
C VAL A 73 -5.48 -20.99 20.19
N ARG A 74 -6.35 -21.71 19.48
CA ARG A 74 -7.32 -21.11 18.56
C ARG A 74 -8.17 -20.04 19.28
N ARG A 75 -8.76 -20.38 20.43
CA ARG A 75 -9.58 -19.43 21.21
C ARG A 75 -8.78 -18.23 21.67
N ILE A 76 -7.58 -18.43 22.22
CA ILE A 76 -6.70 -17.34 22.67
C ILE A 76 -6.41 -16.36 21.51
N LEU A 77 -6.09 -16.88 20.32
CA LEU A 77 -5.84 -16.05 19.15
C LEU A 77 -7.10 -15.29 18.66
N ASP A 78 -8.31 -15.86 18.84
CA ASP A 78 -9.56 -15.16 18.51
C ASP A 78 -9.87 -14.03 19.50
N GLU A 79 -9.77 -14.31 20.79
CA GLU A 79 -9.99 -13.33 21.86
C GLU A 79 -9.01 -12.16 21.72
N THR A 80 -7.72 -12.47 21.54
CA THR A 80 -6.68 -11.46 21.32
C THR A 80 -6.99 -10.57 20.12
N ARG A 81 -7.49 -11.16 19.01
CA ARG A 81 -7.88 -10.40 17.82
C ARG A 81 -9.04 -9.45 18.13
N GLN A 82 -10.04 -9.90 18.88
CA GLN A 82 -11.18 -9.08 19.28
C GLN A 82 -10.74 -7.92 20.17
N GLU A 83 -9.86 -8.16 21.14
CA GLU A 83 -9.28 -7.12 21.99
C GLU A 83 -8.56 -6.05 21.15
N PHE A 84 -7.71 -6.46 20.20
CA PHE A 84 -7.05 -5.51 19.30
C PHE A 84 -8.04 -4.71 18.44
N MET A 85 -9.12 -5.34 17.96
CA MET A 85 -10.17 -4.63 17.22
C MET A 85 -10.89 -3.59 18.07
N GLN A 86 -11.22 -3.94 19.32
CA GLN A 86 -11.84 -3.02 20.28
C GLN A 86 -10.91 -1.83 20.55
N LEU A 87 -9.65 -2.09 20.91
CA LEU A 87 -8.65 -1.05 21.14
C LEU A 87 -8.48 -0.13 19.92
N ARG A 88 -8.45 -0.70 18.71
CA ARG A 88 -8.37 0.09 17.47
C ARG A 88 -9.59 1.01 17.32
N ASN A 89 -10.79 0.53 17.61
CA ASN A 89 -12.02 1.31 17.52
C ASN A 89 -12.05 2.44 18.55
N GLU A 90 -11.60 2.19 19.78
CA GLU A 90 -11.48 3.19 20.84
C GLU A 90 -10.44 4.27 20.51
N MET A 91 -9.32 3.89 19.91
CA MET A 91 -8.24 4.82 19.57
C MET A 91 -8.51 5.59 18.27
N ARG A 92 -9.37 5.08 17.38
CA ARG A 92 -9.74 5.72 16.11
C ARG A 92 -10.09 7.21 16.23
N PRO A 93 -10.99 7.66 17.13
CA PRO A 93 -11.31 9.09 17.26
C PRO A 93 -10.10 9.94 17.67
N ARG A 94 -9.20 9.42 18.51
CA ARG A 94 -7.98 10.13 18.92
C ARG A 94 -7.05 10.38 17.73
N PHE A 95 -6.89 9.38 16.85
CA PHE A 95 -6.12 9.53 15.62
C PHE A 95 -6.76 10.54 14.65
N GLU A 96 -8.08 10.51 14.48
CA GLU A 96 -8.77 11.46 13.60
C GLU A 96 -8.64 12.89 14.11
N GLU A 97 -8.70 13.10 15.42
CA GLU A 97 -8.51 14.42 16.03
C GLU A 97 -7.10 14.96 15.79
N ILE A 98 -6.06 14.13 15.96
CA ILE A 98 -4.67 14.53 15.64
C ILE A 98 -4.54 14.91 14.16
N ARG A 99 -5.14 14.13 13.25
CA ARG A 99 -5.14 14.44 11.81
C ARG A 99 -5.88 15.73 11.50
N ARG A 100 -7.02 15.99 12.15
CA ARG A 100 -7.80 17.22 11.98
C ARG A 100 -6.98 18.44 12.40
N ARG A 101 -6.40 18.42 13.60
CA ARG A 101 -5.54 19.51 14.08
C ARG A 101 -4.34 19.76 13.17
N SER A 102 -3.70 18.71 12.68
CA SER A 102 -2.59 18.83 11.73
C SER A 102 -3.03 19.51 10.44
N ARG A 103 -4.19 19.09 9.88
CA ARG A 103 -4.77 19.71 8.68
C ARG A 103 -5.07 21.20 8.87
N GLU A 104 -5.62 21.59 10.02
CA GLU A 104 -5.91 22.99 10.33
C GLU A 104 -4.64 23.84 10.42
N ARG A 105 -3.61 23.32 11.11
CA ARG A 105 -2.32 24.02 11.23
C ARG A 105 -1.61 24.16 9.88
N LEU A 106 -1.68 23.13 9.04
CA LEU A 106 -1.15 23.20 7.67
C LEU A 106 -1.93 24.21 6.84
N ARG A 107 -3.27 24.20 6.89
CA ARG A 107 -4.10 25.15 6.14
C ARG A 107 -3.77 26.60 6.49
N ALA A 108 -3.51 26.89 7.76
CA ALA A 108 -3.23 28.24 8.26
C ALA A 108 -1.95 28.87 7.67
N VAL A 109 -1.01 28.08 7.15
CA VAL A 109 0.24 28.59 6.54
C VAL A 109 0.19 28.67 5.01
N LEU A 110 -0.94 28.31 4.40
CA LEU A 110 -1.13 28.29 2.95
C LEU A 110 -1.81 29.57 2.45
N THR A 111 -1.44 30.01 1.24
CA THR A 111 -2.16 31.08 0.54
C THR A 111 -3.58 30.62 0.15
N PRO A 112 -4.53 31.54 -0.13
CA PRO A 112 -5.88 31.17 -0.54
C PRO A 112 -5.93 30.19 -1.72
N GLU A 113 -5.08 30.37 -2.72
CA GLU A 113 -4.99 29.49 -3.90
C GLU A 113 -4.46 28.11 -3.52
N GLN A 114 -3.48 28.05 -2.62
CA GLN A 114 -2.93 26.79 -2.10
C GLN A 114 -3.93 26.04 -1.20
N GLN A 115 -4.75 26.75 -0.44
CA GLN A 115 -5.81 26.15 0.38
C GLN A 115 -6.85 25.43 -0.48
N ALA A 116 -7.28 26.04 -1.60
CA ALA A 116 -8.21 25.39 -2.52
C ALA A 116 -7.65 24.08 -3.07
N LYS A 117 -6.37 24.06 -3.47
CA LYS A 117 -5.70 22.84 -3.94
C LYS A 117 -5.54 21.81 -2.81
N PHE A 118 -5.23 22.26 -1.60
CA PHE A 118 -5.09 21.38 -0.44
C PHE A 118 -6.40 20.69 -0.06
N ASP A 119 -7.53 21.41 -0.13
CA ASP A 119 -8.85 20.85 0.13
C ASP A 119 -9.24 19.78 -0.88
N GLU A 120 -8.94 20.01 -2.16
CA GLU A 120 -9.15 19.02 -3.20
C GLU A 120 -8.31 17.75 -2.97
N LEU A 121 -7.03 17.91 -2.60
CA LEU A 121 -6.16 16.78 -2.26
C LEU A 121 -6.72 15.99 -1.07
N MET A 122 -7.16 16.69 -0.01
CA MET A 122 -7.70 16.04 1.18
C MET A 122 -9.00 15.30 0.88
N LYS A 123 -9.89 15.87 0.05
CA LYS A 123 -11.12 15.22 -0.38
C LYS A 123 -10.84 13.95 -1.17
N ARG A 124 -9.92 13.98 -2.14
CA ARG A 124 -9.52 12.79 -2.90
C ARG A 124 -8.99 11.68 -1.99
N MET A 125 -8.13 12.04 -1.02
CA MET A 125 -7.61 11.08 -0.05
C MET A 125 -8.70 10.49 0.85
N GLU A 126 -9.72 11.26 1.21
CA GLU A 126 -10.86 10.78 1.99
C GLU A 126 -11.73 9.82 1.18
N GLU A 127 -12.06 10.17 -0.06
CA GLU A 127 -12.79 9.30 -0.98
C GLU A 127 -12.04 7.98 -1.24
N GLU A 128 -10.72 8.03 -1.42
CA GLU A 128 -9.90 6.82 -1.53
C GLU A 128 -9.97 5.97 -0.26
N ARG A 129 -9.88 6.58 0.93
CA ARG A 129 -10.01 5.85 2.20
C ARG A 129 -11.39 5.26 2.40
N GLU A 130 -12.44 5.95 1.99
CA GLU A 130 -13.81 5.46 2.05
C GLU A 130 -14.03 4.30 1.08
N ARG A 131 -13.49 4.38 -0.14
CA ARG A 131 -13.47 3.25 -1.09
C ARG A 131 -12.78 2.03 -0.48
N HIS A 132 -11.57 2.20 0.05
CA HIS A 132 -10.85 1.10 0.72
C HIS A 132 -11.59 0.55 1.96
N ARG A 133 -12.37 1.37 2.66
CA ARG A 133 -13.21 0.91 3.79
C ARG A 133 -14.45 0.16 3.30
N ARG A 134 -15.11 0.65 2.25
CA ARG A 134 -16.33 0.09 1.66
C ARG A 134 -16.05 -1.23 0.96
N ASP A 135 -14.96 -1.27 0.22
CA ASP A 135 -14.53 -2.47 -0.52
C ASP A 135 -13.94 -3.51 0.44
N GLY A 136 -13.60 -3.10 1.68
CA GLY A 136 -13.00 -3.94 2.70
C GLY A 136 -11.62 -4.48 2.28
N PRO A 137 -10.80 -4.96 3.22
CA PRO A 137 -9.71 -5.86 2.87
C PRO A 137 -10.23 -7.25 2.46
#